data_AF-A0AAV1TI37-F1
#
_entry.id   AF-A0AAV1TI37-F1
#
_cell.length_a   1.000
_cell.length_b   1.000
_cell.length_c   1.000
_cell.angle_alpha   90.00
_cell.angle_beta   90.00
_cell.angle_gamma   90.00
#
_symmetry.space_group_name_H-M   'P 1'
#
loop_
_entity.id
_entity.type
_entity.pdbx_description
1 polymer ?
#
loop_
_entity_poly.entity_id
_entity_poly.type
_entity_poly.pdbx_seq_one_letter_code
_entity_poly.pdbx_strand_id
1 'polypeptide(L)'
;MTTIISDLAGPPSVSFLVSNASVVPRSSLTLLSSLPATSLEELAHAAVSELTTTGLNLSSSQQVVDEKLWTDTEAFAAMCVIIAVWARDGDALMLIEQRRQQLEALGVDDTELQTKLLSVIPAAASRVRRVLDSTNFDFAQVVDVSWRLDYVVRSSGAGSVQEPLYFVQLYVQSPRPSGDVGLQTVVLTCSVEELRVLVYRIQEAANEVEKLMTGTPSQFRQRTSA
;
A
#
# COMPACT_ATOMS: atom_id res chain seq x y z
N MET A 1 -4.11 26.78 -56.19
CA MET A 1 -5.55 26.59 -55.95
C MET A 1 -5.70 25.79 -54.66
N THR A 2 -6.72 26.10 -53.85
CA THR A 2 -7.05 25.55 -52.51
C THR A 2 -7.29 24.01 -52.58
N THR A 3 -7.22 23.15 -51.53
CA THR A 3 -7.66 23.28 -50.11
C THR A 3 -7.03 22.21 -49.16
N ILE A 4 -7.09 22.46 -47.84
CA ILE A 4 -6.88 21.55 -46.66
C ILE A 4 -7.83 20.31 -46.65
N ILE A 5 -7.74 19.26 -45.80
CA ILE A 5 -7.07 18.92 -44.49
C ILE A 5 -6.56 17.43 -44.57
N SER A 6 -6.00 16.70 -43.58
CA SER A 6 -5.86 16.75 -42.09
C SER A 6 -4.36 16.58 -41.69
N ASP A 7 -3.83 16.38 -40.48
CA ASP A 7 -4.19 15.93 -39.10
C ASP A 7 -4.37 14.41 -38.83
N LEU A 8 -3.43 13.84 -38.05
CA LEU A 8 -3.61 12.70 -37.14
C LEU A 8 -2.45 12.66 -36.11
N ALA A 9 -2.60 13.38 -34.99
CA ALA A 9 -1.67 13.25 -33.86
C ALA A 9 -1.73 11.85 -33.22
N GLY A 10 -0.57 11.23 -32.98
CA GLY A 10 -0.48 9.98 -32.22
C GLY A 10 -0.72 10.19 -30.71
N PRO A 11 -1.24 9.19 -29.97
CA PRO A 11 -1.54 9.35 -28.55
C PRO A 11 -0.26 9.57 -27.71
N PRO A 12 -0.26 10.49 -26.74
CA PRO A 12 0.88 10.71 -25.87
C PRO A 12 1.10 9.46 -25.01
N SER A 13 2.25 8.79 -25.22
CA SER A 13 2.63 7.61 -24.46
C SER A 13 2.96 8.00 -23.03
N VAL A 14 2.11 7.63 -22.07
CA VAL A 14 2.30 7.96 -20.65
C VAL A 14 3.50 7.18 -20.10
N SER A 15 4.68 7.80 -20.12
CA SER A 15 5.93 7.24 -19.61
C SER A 15 5.97 7.30 -18.08
N PHE A 16 5.15 6.45 -17.44
CA PHE A 16 5.19 6.21 -16.01
C PHE A 16 6.57 5.64 -15.61
N LEU A 17 7.16 6.19 -14.54
CA LEU A 17 8.50 5.86 -14.02
C LEU A 17 9.71 6.25 -14.91
N VAL A 18 10.02 7.56 -14.93
CA VAL A 18 11.41 8.04 -15.09
C VAL A 18 11.88 8.59 -13.75
N SER A 19 12.94 7.99 -13.18
CA SER A 19 13.37 8.14 -11.78
C SER A 19 14.06 9.48 -11.43
N ASN A 20 13.51 10.59 -11.91
CA ASN A 20 13.84 11.96 -11.45
C ASN A 20 12.75 13.00 -11.81
N ALA A 21 11.55 12.56 -12.22
CA ALA A 21 10.39 13.44 -12.31
C ALA A 21 9.80 13.66 -10.90
N SER A 22 9.42 14.90 -10.58
CA SER A 22 8.65 15.18 -9.37
C SER A 22 7.30 14.45 -9.45
N VAL A 23 6.89 13.80 -8.34
CA VAL A 23 5.67 12.98 -8.31
C VAL A 23 4.43 13.85 -8.60
N VAL A 24 4.48 15.13 -8.25
CA VAL A 24 3.50 16.14 -8.65
C VAL A 24 4.04 16.99 -9.82
N PRO A 25 3.24 17.28 -10.86
CA PRO A 25 3.66 18.19 -11.93
C PRO A 25 3.87 19.63 -11.42
N ARG A 26 4.87 20.33 -11.97
CA ARG A 26 5.16 21.73 -11.57
C ARG A 26 4.02 22.70 -11.89
N SER A 27 3.25 22.46 -12.95
CA SER A 27 2.02 23.19 -13.30
C SER A 27 1.01 23.14 -12.16
N SER A 28 0.64 21.94 -11.70
CA SER A 28 -0.18 21.73 -10.51
C SER A 28 0.34 22.49 -9.28
N LEU A 29 1.65 22.46 -9.00
CA LEU A 29 2.23 23.16 -7.86
C LEU A 29 2.17 24.70 -7.99
N THR A 30 2.34 25.25 -9.20
CA THR A 30 2.13 26.69 -9.45
C THR A 30 0.66 27.11 -9.30
N LEU A 31 -0.29 26.21 -9.59
CA LEU A 31 -1.70 26.45 -9.30
C LEU A 31 -1.96 26.41 -7.79
N LEU A 32 -1.46 25.39 -7.07
CA LEU A 32 -1.65 25.25 -5.62
C LEU A 32 -1.04 26.40 -4.80
N SER A 33 0.11 26.94 -5.20
CA SER A 33 0.73 28.12 -4.54
C SER A 33 -0.07 29.41 -4.79
N SER A 34 -0.71 29.54 -5.96
CA SER A 34 -1.56 30.69 -6.31
C SER A 34 -2.90 30.76 -5.57
N LEU A 35 -3.36 29.65 -4.97
CA LEU A 35 -4.67 29.58 -4.31
C LEU A 35 -4.65 30.22 -2.90
N PRO A 36 -5.76 30.85 -2.48
CA PRO A 36 -5.95 31.28 -1.09
C PRO A 36 -6.16 30.06 -0.18
N ALA A 37 -5.79 30.21 1.10
CA ALA A 37 -5.84 29.12 2.08
C ALA A 37 -7.22 28.45 2.20
N THR A 38 -8.31 29.23 2.12
CA THR A 38 -9.69 28.71 2.17
C THR A 38 -10.00 27.76 1.02
N SER A 39 -9.55 28.07 -0.20
CA SER A 39 -9.75 27.19 -1.36
C SER A 39 -8.81 25.99 -1.35
N LEU A 40 -7.65 26.09 -0.70
CA LEU A 40 -6.78 24.94 -0.44
C LEU A 40 -7.38 23.99 0.62
N GLU A 41 -8.08 24.52 1.62
CA GLU A 41 -8.87 23.76 2.59
C GLU A 41 -10.06 23.07 1.92
N GLU A 42 -10.86 23.78 1.12
CA GLU A 42 -11.93 23.20 0.30
C GLU A 42 -11.40 22.08 -0.61
N LEU A 43 -10.24 22.29 -1.24
CA LEU A 43 -9.59 21.33 -2.13
C LEU A 43 -9.12 20.07 -1.37
N ALA A 44 -8.53 20.24 -0.19
CA ALA A 44 -8.18 19.12 0.68
C ALA A 44 -9.43 18.38 1.18
N HIS A 45 -10.51 19.08 1.52
CA HIS A 45 -11.78 18.47 1.92
C HIS A 45 -12.41 17.65 0.79
N ALA A 46 -12.41 18.15 -0.44
CA ALA A 46 -12.89 17.43 -1.63
C ALA A 46 -12.01 16.22 -1.95
N ALA A 47 -10.68 16.37 -1.93
CA ALA A 47 -9.74 15.28 -2.16
C ALA A 47 -9.91 14.14 -1.13
N VAL A 48 -10.07 14.47 0.16
CA VAL A 48 -10.39 13.48 1.20
C VAL A 48 -11.75 12.85 0.98
N SER A 49 -12.74 13.58 0.46
CA SER A 49 -14.05 13.03 0.16
C SER A 49 -13.93 11.89 -0.87
N GLU A 50 -13.28 12.14 -2.01
CA GLU A 50 -13.04 11.10 -3.03
C GLU A 50 -12.23 9.92 -2.48
N LEU A 51 -11.11 10.20 -1.79
CA LEU A 51 -10.23 9.20 -1.18
C LEU A 51 -10.87 8.39 -0.04
N THR A 52 -12.05 8.79 0.47
CA THR A 52 -12.77 8.06 1.53
C THR A 52 -14.17 7.58 1.15
N THR A 53 -14.69 7.97 -0.02
CA THR A 53 -16.04 7.58 -0.50
C THR A 53 -16.01 6.38 -1.45
N THR A 54 -14.85 6.03 -2.03
CA THR A 54 -14.67 4.95 -3.02
C THR A 54 -14.66 3.54 -2.41
N GLY A 55 -15.63 3.25 -1.54
CA GLY A 55 -15.84 1.96 -0.88
C GLY A 55 -17.23 1.37 -1.14
N LEU A 56 -17.59 1.14 -2.41
CA LEU A 56 -18.49 0.07 -2.92
C LEU A 56 -18.88 0.24 -4.40
N ASN A 57 -18.99 1.48 -4.90
CA ASN A 57 -19.57 1.78 -6.23
C ASN A 57 -18.54 1.92 -7.37
N LEU A 58 -17.74 0.88 -7.63
CA LEU A 58 -16.89 0.80 -8.85
C LEU A 58 -17.65 0.32 -10.10
N SER A 59 -18.99 0.29 -10.08
CA SER A 59 -19.80 -0.36 -11.14
C SER A 59 -21.16 0.31 -11.41
N SER A 60 -21.32 1.61 -11.18
CA SER A 60 -22.52 2.38 -11.60
C SER A 60 -22.28 3.88 -11.59
N SER A 61 -22.72 4.58 -12.66
CA SER A 61 -22.93 6.04 -12.78
C SER A 61 -21.69 6.94 -12.52
N GLN A 62 -21.33 7.91 -13.36
CA GLN A 62 -22.01 8.59 -14.48
C GLN A 62 -23.44 9.06 -14.20
N GLN A 63 -23.65 9.70 -13.04
CA GLN A 63 -24.74 10.68 -12.93
C GLN A 63 -24.44 11.72 -11.84
N VAL A 64 -24.19 12.94 -12.32
CA VAL A 64 -24.61 14.23 -11.75
C VAL A 64 -24.71 14.34 -10.23
N VAL A 65 -23.67 14.92 -9.62
CA VAL A 65 -23.82 15.92 -8.56
C VAL A 65 -23.00 17.14 -8.96
N ASP A 66 -23.67 18.30 -8.96
CA ASP A 66 -23.26 19.70 -9.11
C ASP A 66 -21.75 19.94 -9.39
N GLU A 67 -21.37 20.35 -10.60
CA GLU A 67 -21.48 21.73 -11.08
C GLU A 67 -20.74 22.74 -10.16
N LYS A 68 -19.51 23.09 -10.59
CA LYS A 68 -18.61 24.12 -10.03
C LYS A 68 -17.90 23.78 -8.69
N LEU A 69 -16.65 23.31 -8.78
CA LEU A 69 -15.61 23.75 -7.83
C LEU A 69 -14.19 23.75 -8.42
N TRP A 70 -13.77 22.69 -9.10
CA TRP A 70 -12.38 22.53 -9.59
C TRP A 70 -12.27 22.65 -11.11
N THR A 71 -11.87 23.82 -11.60
CA THR A 71 -11.50 24.04 -13.02
C THR A 71 -10.24 23.27 -13.42
N ASP A 72 -9.34 23.09 -12.46
CA ASP A 72 -8.00 22.54 -12.69
C ASP A 72 -7.90 21.13 -12.08
N THR A 73 -8.25 20.13 -12.89
CA THR A 73 -8.15 18.70 -12.52
C THR A 73 -6.73 18.29 -12.13
N GLU A 74 -5.71 18.99 -12.64
CA GLU A 74 -4.31 18.84 -12.25
C GLU A 74 -4.09 19.16 -10.77
N ALA A 75 -4.55 20.32 -10.28
CA ALA A 75 -4.40 20.75 -8.90
C ALA A 75 -5.18 19.83 -7.92
N PHE A 76 -6.34 19.32 -8.35
CA PHE A 76 -7.08 18.31 -7.61
C PHE A 76 -6.33 16.98 -7.51
N ALA A 77 -5.83 16.45 -8.64
CA ALA A 77 -5.04 15.22 -8.66
C ALA A 77 -3.77 15.35 -7.81
N ALA A 78 -3.09 16.50 -7.87
CA ALA A 78 -1.94 16.82 -7.02
C ALA A 78 -2.27 16.76 -5.53
N MET A 79 -3.37 17.39 -5.07
CA MET A 79 -3.77 17.31 -3.67
C MET A 79 -4.17 15.90 -3.23
N CYS A 80 -4.84 15.13 -4.09
CA CYS A 80 -5.10 13.70 -3.83
C CYS A 80 -3.80 12.91 -3.64
N VAL A 81 -2.80 13.10 -4.51
CA VAL A 81 -1.49 12.45 -4.40
C VAL A 81 -0.75 12.86 -3.12
N ILE A 82 -0.69 14.16 -2.82
CA ILE A 82 -0.04 14.70 -1.63
C ILE A 82 -0.69 14.13 -0.36
N ILE A 83 -2.03 14.16 -0.25
CA ILE A 83 -2.77 13.65 0.92
C ILE A 83 -2.62 12.12 1.04
N ALA A 84 -2.64 11.37 -0.07
CA ALA A 84 -2.49 9.92 -0.05
C ALA A 84 -1.09 9.48 0.43
N VAL A 85 -0.02 10.13 -0.05
CA VAL A 85 1.35 9.87 0.41
C VAL A 85 1.51 10.24 1.90
N TRP A 86 0.93 11.36 2.33
CA TRP A 86 0.92 11.78 3.74
C TRP A 86 0.19 10.78 4.65
N ALA A 87 -0.95 10.28 4.18
CA ALA A 87 -1.75 9.28 4.89
C ALA A 87 -1.00 7.94 5.01
N ARG A 88 -0.29 7.52 3.95
CA ARG A 88 0.53 6.30 3.91
C ARG A 88 1.74 6.36 4.85
N ASP A 89 2.56 7.41 4.77
CA ASP A 89 3.91 7.40 5.35
C ASP A 89 4.03 8.02 6.75
N GLY A 90 3.04 8.80 7.19
CA GLY A 90 3.21 9.65 8.37
C GLY A 90 2.97 8.98 9.72
N ASP A 91 3.99 8.35 10.32
CA ASP A 91 3.97 8.07 11.77
C ASP A 91 3.61 9.37 12.55
N ALA A 92 2.81 9.24 13.60
CA ALA A 92 2.42 10.35 14.47
C ALA A 92 3.65 11.08 15.07
N LEU A 93 4.76 10.37 15.30
CA LEU A 93 6.00 10.88 15.86
C LEU A 93 6.91 11.62 14.83
N MET A 94 6.53 11.65 13.54
CA MET A 94 7.33 12.29 12.48
C MET A 94 7.60 13.77 12.76
N LEU A 95 8.88 14.14 12.87
CA LEU A 95 9.34 15.53 13.04
C LEU A 95 8.89 16.43 11.88
N ILE A 96 8.64 17.71 12.17
CA ILE A 96 8.21 18.70 11.15
C ILE A 96 9.21 18.80 10.00
N GLU A 97 10.51 18.67 10.29
CA GLU A 97 11.58 18.69 9.28
C GLU A 97 11.49 17.51 8.30
N GLN A 98 11.22 16.31 8.82
CA GLN A 98 11.05 15.11 8.00
C GLN A 98 9.79 15.20 7.13
N ARG A 99 8.74 15.89 7.62
CA ARG A 99 7.54 16.21 6.84
C ARG A 99 7.80 17.25 5.73
N ARG A 100 8.77 18.16 5.89
CA ARG A 100 9.23 19.04 4.79
C ARG A 100 9.98 18.27 3.72
N GLN A 101 10.89 17.39 4.12
CA GLN A 101 11.63 16.53 3.20
C GLN A 101 10.69 15.63 2.37
N GLN A 102 9.54 15.21 2.94
CA GLN A 102 8.48 14.53 2.19
C GLN A 102 7.77 15.43 1.17
N LEU A 103 7.56 16.72 1.45
CA LEU A 103 7.03 17.70 0.48
C LEU A 103 8.02 17.97 -0.65
N GLU A 104 9.30 18.15 -0.32
CA GLU A 104 10.40 18.35 -1.29
C GLU A 104 10.57 17.13 -2.20
N ALA A 105 10.47 15.91 -1.66
CA ALA A 105 10.48 14.67 -2.45
C ALA A 105 9.28 14.55 -3.43
N LEU A 106 8.17 15.25 -3.18
CA LEU A 106 7.04 15.35 -4.11
C LEU A 106 7.23 16.50 -5.14
N GLY A 107 8.24 17.36 -4.97
CA GLY A 107 8.56 18.53 -5.79
C GLY A 107 8.10 19.87 -5.21
N VAL A 108 7.64 19.91 -3.96
CA VAL A 108 7.08 21.11 -3.32
C VAL A 108 8.20 21.95 -2.68
N ASP A 109 8.96 22.62 -3.54
CA ASP A 109 10.12 23.45 -3.18
C ASP A 109 9.70 24.80 -2.53
N ASP A 110 8.46 25.24 -2.73
CA ASP A 110 7.94 26.53 -2.25
C ASP A 110 7.62 26.49 -0.74
N THR A 111 8.39 27.25 0.05
CA THR A 111 8.24 27.34 1.51
C THR A 111 6.88 27.91 1.95
N GLU A 112 6.26 28.81 1.20
CA GLU A 112 4.94 29.34 1.56
C GLU A 112 3.88 28.25 1.36
N LEU A 113 3.88 27.59 0.19
CA LEU A 113 3.01 26.45 -0.08
C LEU A 113 3.25 25.31 0.93
N GLN A 114 4.50 24.99 1.29
CA GLN A 114 4.80 24.03 2.35
C GLN A 114 4.12 24.40 3.67
N THR A 115 4.15 25.69 4.10
CA THR A 115 3.51 26.09 5.36
C THR A 115 1.99 25.96 5.33
N LYS A 116 1.34 26.37 4.22
CA LYS A 116 -0.12 26.19 4.01
C LYS A 116 -0.51 24.72 4.05
N LEU A 117 0.23 23.86 3.34
CA LEU A 117 0.02 22.42 3.30
C LEU A 117 0.25 21.75 4.67
N LEU A 118 1.28 22.16 5.41
CA LEU A 118 1.57 21.64 6.76
C LEU A 118 0.45 21.95 7.78
N SER A 119 -0.32 23.03 7.62
CA SER A 119 -1.52 23.29 8.44
C SER A 119 -2.73 22.46 8.03
N VAL A 120 -2.96 22.24 6.72
CA VAL A 120 -4.20 21.65 6.20
C VAL A 120 -4.14 20.11 6.13
N ILE A 121 -3.04 19.55 5.63
CA ILE A 121 -2.93 18.10 5.37
C ILE A 121 -3.11 17.23 6.62
N PRO A 122 -2.60 17.56 7.84
CA PRO A 122 -2.69 16.65 8.98
C PRO A 122 -4.12 16.24 9.36
N ALA A 123 -5.07 17.17 9.27
CA ALA A 123 -6.49 16.89 9.49
C ALA A 123 -7.06 16.01 8.36
N ALA A 124 -6.76 16.36 7.10
CA ALA A 124 -7.19 15.64 5.91
C ALA A 124 -6.68 14.17 5.88
N ALA A 125 -5.37 13.99 6.02
CA ALA A 125 -4.70 12.69 6.02
C ALA A 125 -5.17 11.76 7.16
N SER A 126 -5.61 12.30 8.32
CA SER A 126 -6.14 11.48 9.41
C SER A 126 -7.41 10.69 9.03
N ARG A 127 -8.23 11.24 8.12
CA ARG A 127 -9.43 10.58 7.61
C ARG A 127 -9.08 9.49 6.58
N VAL A 128 -8.19 9.82 5.64
CA VAL A 128 -7.70 8.86 4.63
C VAL A 128 -6.96 7.71 5.29
N ARG A 129 -6.12 7.99 6.30
CA ARG A 129 -5.45 6.95 7.08
C ARG A 129 -6.44 6.00 7.74
N ARG A 130 -7.51 6.48 8.39
CA ARG A 130 -8.50 5.59 9.00
C ARG A 130 -9.12 4.60 7.99
N VAL A 131 -9.28 5.01 6.74
CA VAL A 131 -9.69 4.09 5.65
C VAL A 131 -8.55 3.12 5.33
N LEU A 132 -7.33 3.62 5.10
CA LEU A 132 -6.15 2.77 4.85
C LEU A 132 -5.93 1.72 5.96
N ASP A 133 -6.00 2.11 7.24
CA ASP A 133 -5.91 1.22 8.41
C ASP A 133 -6.99 0.12 8.36
N SER A 134 -8.21 0.47 7.95
CA SER A 134 -9.33 -0.48 7.83
C SER A 134 -9.25 -1.38 6.59
N THR A 135 -8.41 -1.01 5.61
CA THR A 135 -8.14 -1.78 4.39
C THR A 135 -6.73 -2.38 4.35
N ASN A 136 -5.96 -2.27 5.44
CA ASN A 136 -4.57 -2.68 5.45
C ASN A 136 -4.48 -4.22 5.45
N PHE A 137 -3.86 -4.79 4.42
CA PHE A 137 -3.56 -6.21 4.32
C PHE A 137 -2.31 -6.57 5.13
N ASP A 138 -2.36 -6.28 6.43
CA ASP A 138 -1.36 -6.78 7.37
C ASP A 138 -1.71 -8.23 7.75
N PHE A 139 -0.70 -9.09 7.78
CA PHE A 139 -0.86 -10.54 7.94
C PHE A 139 -0.38 -10.98 9.34
N ALA A 140 -1.02 -12.02 9.89
CA ALA A 140 -0.62 -12.57 11.18
C ALA A 140 0.80 -13.16 11.11
N GLN A 141 1.74 -12.58 11.85
CA GLN A 141 3.17 -12.88 11.75
C GLN A 141 3.58 -13.95 12.77
N VAL A 142 4.29 -15.00 12.36
CA VAL A 142 4.87 -15.97 13.30
C VAL A 142 6.10 -15.34 13.94
N VAL A 143 6.07 -15.14 15.26
CA VAL A 143 7.13 -14.44 16.02
C VAL A 143 8.04 -15.39 16.82
N ASP A 144 7.56 -16.58 17.19
CA ASP A 144 8.33 -17.60 17.90
C ASP A 144 7.75 -19.01 17.67
N VAL A 145 8.55 -20.06 17.89
CA VAL A 145 8.16 -21.47 17.72
C VAL A 145 8.72 -22.34 18.86
N SER A 146 7.82 -22.89 19.66
CA SER A 146 8.13 -23.92 20.66
C SER A 146 7.75 -25.32 20.15
N TRP A 147 8.50 -26.35 20.54
CA TRP A 147 8.19 -27.74 20.14
C TRP A 147 8.57 -28.75 21.21
N ARG A 148 7.91 -29.91 21.19
CA ARG A 148 8.18 -31.08 22.02
C ARG A 148 8.06 -32.35 21.18
N LEU A 149 8.93 -33.33 21.43
CA LEU A 149 8.84 -34.67 20.86
C LEU A 149 8.45 -35.66 21.96
N ASP A 150 7.31 -36.32 21.79
CA ASP A 150 6.87 -37.43 22.63
C ASP A 150 6.96 -38.75 21.84
N TYR A 151 6.92 -39.87 22.56
CA TYR A 151 6.82 -41.20 21.95
C TYR A 151 5.53 -41.89 22.36
N VAL A 152 4.66 -42.16 21.40
CA VAL A 152 3.42 -42.91 21.62
C VAL A 152 3.74 -44.40 21.57
N VAL A 153 3.57 -45.09 22.71
CA VAL A 153 3.65 -46.54 22.78
C VAL A 153 2.38 -47.15 22.18
N ARG A 154 2.51 -47.88 21.07
CA ARG A 154 1.44 -48.72 20.52
C ARG A 154 1.78 -50.19 20.73
N SER A 155 1.00 -50.85 21.59
CA SER A 155 1.04 -52.30 21.79
C SER A 155 0.38 -53.01 20.61
N SER A 156 1.19 -53.59 19.73
CA SER A 156 0.74 -54.45 18.63
C SER A 156 0.86 -55.93 19.00
N GLY A 157 0.22 -56.82 18.23
CA GLY A 157 0.37 -58.27 18.38
C GLY A 157 1.79 -58.81 18.14
N ALA A 158 2.69 -57.99 17.57
CA ALA A 158 4.10 -58.30 17.37
C ALA A 158 5.03 -57.63 18.40
N GLY A 159 4.49 -56.84 19.34
CA GLY A 159 5.25 -56.13 20.36
C GLY A 159 4.89 -54.64 20.49
N SER A 160 5.58 -53.96 21.41
CA SER A 160 5.44 -52.53 21.68
C SER A 160 6.27 -51.70 20.69
N VAL A 161 5.62 -50.98 19.79
CA VAL A 161 6.27 -50.00 18.91
C VAL A 161 6.20 -48.62 19.57
N GLN A 162 7.31 -47.87 19.57
CA GLN A 162 7.35 -46.46 19.97
C GLN A 162 7.33 -45.58 18.72
N GLU A 163 6.24 -44.86 18.50
CA GLU A 163 6.10 -43.93 17.38
C GLU A 163 6.35 -42.48 17.82
N PRO A 164 7.27 -41.74 17.16
CA PRO A 164 7.53 -40.34 17.48
C PRO A 164 6.35 -39.44 17.07
N LEU A 165 5.92 -38.57 17.98
CA LEU A 165 4.87 -37.58 17.77
C LEU A 165 5.38 -36.20 18.18
N TYR A 166 5.40 -35.26 17.23
CA TYR A 166 5.78 -33.87 17.50
C TYR A 166 4.56 -33.05 17.89
N PHE A 167 4.73 -32.22 18.92
CA PHE A 167 3.83 -31.15 19.30
C PHE A 167 4.55 -29.84 18.97
N VAL A 168 3.95 -29.01 18.12
CA VAL A 168 4.52 -27.71 17.70
C VAL A 168 3.55 -26.60 18.09
N GLN A 169 4.09 -25.53 18.66
CA GLN A 169 3.36 -24.33 19.07
C GLN A 169 3.97 -23.14 18.34
N LEU A 170 3.19 -22.55 17.43
CA LEU A 170 3.54 -21.32 16.74
C LEU A 170 2.95 -20.15 17.54
N TYR A 171 3.79 -19.20 17.93
CA TYR A 171 3.33 -17.94 18.50
C TYR A 171 3.15 -16.93 17.36
N VAL A 172 1.92 -16.44 17.21
CA VAL A 172 1.51 -15.63 16.07
C VAL A 172 1.01 -14.28 16.57
N GLN A 173 1.64 -13.20 16.15
CA GLN A 173 1.18 -11.85 16.41
C GLN A 173 0.14 -11.44 15.36
N SER A 174 -1.11 -11.31 15.79
CA SER A 174 -2.17 -10.70 14.97
C SER A 174 -1.93 -9.19 14.88
N PRO A 175 -1.88 -8.60 13.67
CA PRO A 175 -1.81 -7.16 13.52
C PRO A 175 -3.13 -6.52 13.94
N ARG A 176 -3.06 -5.66 14.96
CA ARG A 176 -4.18 -4.87 15.46
C ARG A 176 -3.74 -3.41 15.62
N PRO A 177 -4.52 -2.42 15.13
CA PRO A 177 -4.14 -1.01 15.15
C PRO A 177 -4.27 -0.34 16.54
N SER A 178 -4.34 -1.12 17.63
CA SER A 178 -4.83 -0.64 18.94
C SER A 178 -4.02 -1.13 20.14
N GLY A 179 -2.70 -1.24 20.01
CA GLY A 179 -1.72 -1.37 21.12
C GLY A 179 -1.69 -2.70 21.89
N ASP A 180 -2.79 -3.45 21.85
CA ASP A 180 -2.90 -4.80 22.40
C ASP A 180 -2.25 -5.80 21.45
N VAL A 181 -1.09 -6.34 21.84
CA VAL A 181 -0.34 -7.34 21.07
C VAL A 181 -1.11 -8.66 21.13
N GLY A 182 -1.96 -8.89 20.13
CA GLY A 182 -2.79 -10.08 19.97
C GLY A 182 -1.97 -11.33 19.66
N LEU A 183 -1.20 -11.80 20.66
CA LEU A 183 -0.37 -13.00 20.58
C LEU A 183 -1.24 -14.25 20.70
N GLN A 184 -1.48 -14.91 19.58
CA GLN A 184 -2.22 -16.16 19.47
C GLN A 184 -1.26 -17.34 19.39
N THR A 185 -1.41 -18.33 20.27
CA THR A 185 -0.71 -19.62 20.10
C THR A 185 -1.52 -20.56 19.21
N VAL A 186 -0.93 -21.00 18.10
CA VAL A 186 -1.47 -22.05 17.24
C VAL A 186 -0.74 -23.35 17.57
N VAL A 187 -1.47 -24.36 18.05
CA VAL A 187 -0.92 -25.67 18.42
C VAL A 187 -1.27 -26.71 17.37
N LEU A 188 -0.28 -27.47 16.91
CA LEU A 188 -0.46 -28.58 15.97
C LEU A 188 0.33 -29.82 16.42
N THR A 189 -0.12 -30.99 16.00
CA THR A 189 0.55 -32.28 16.24
C THR A 189 0.82 -32.99 14.93
N CYS A 190 2.01 -33.52 14.74
CA CYS A 190 2.42 -34.16 13.48
C CYS A 190 3.38 -35.34 13.68
N SER A 191 3.28 -36.30 12.76
CA SER A 191 4.28 -37.36 12.54
C SER A 191 5.57 -36.80 11.93
N VAL A 192 6.61 -37.63 11.88
CA VAL A 192 7.87 -37.32 11.17
C VAL A 192 7.61 -37.00 9.70
N GLU A 193 6.70 -37.73 9.05
CA GLU A 193 6.36 -37.61 7.63
C GLU A 193 5.61 -36.29 7.35
N GLU A 194 4.62 -35.95 8.17
CA GLU A 194 3.89 -34.67 8.08
C GLU A 194 4.81 -33.48 8.36
N LEU A 195 5.71 -33.58 9.35
CA LEU A 195 6.70 -32.55 9.65
C LEU A 195 7.69 -32.33 8.47
N ARG A 196 8.14 -33.41 7.81
CA ARG A 196 8.97 -33.33 6.60
C ARG A 196 8.24 -32.61 5.47
N VAL A 197 6.96 -32.93 5.24
CA VAL A 197 6.13 -32.25 4.22
C VAL A 197 5.95 -30.77 4.56
N LEU A 198 5.69 -30.42 5.82
CA LEU A 198 5.57 -29.03 6.27
C LEU A 198 6.86 -28.24 6.03
N VAL A 199 8.02 -28.77 6.42
CA VAL A 199 9.32 -28.12 6.20
C VAL A 199 9.60 -27.94 4.71
N TYR A 200 9.33 -28.95 3.87
CA TYR A 200 9.48 -28.84 2.42
C TYR A 200 8.61 -27.72 1.84
N ARG A 201 7.32 -27.62 2.24
CA ARG A 201 6.42 -26.57 1.74
C ARG A 201 6.82 -25.16 2.19
N ILE A 202 7.36 -25.01 3.40
CA ILE A 202 7.88 -23.72 3.89
C ILE A 202 9.12 -23.31 3.08
N GLN A 203 10.03 -24.25 2.79
CA GLN A 203 11.20 -23.99 1.94
C GLN A 203 10.82 -23.66 0.50
N GLU A 204 9.85 -24.38 -0.07
CA GLU A 204 9.30 -24.13 -1.42
C GLU A 204 8.70 -22.72 -1.50
N ALA A 205 7.89 -22.32 -0.52
CA ALA A 205 7.31 -20.97 -0.45
C ALA A 205 8.39 -19.88 -0.28
N ALA A 206 9.39 -20.09 0.58
CA ALA A 206 10.50 -19.15 0.76
C ALA A 206 11.30 -18.95 -0.53
N ASN A 207 11.58 -20.04 -1.27
CA ASN A 207 12.28 -19.98 -2.55
C ASN A 207 11.48 -19.21 -3.62
N GLU A 208 10.14 -19.32 -3.65
CA GLU A 208 9.33 -18.51 -4.57
C GLU A 208 9.32 -17.01 -4.18
N VAL A 209 9.31 -16.68 -2.89
CA VAL A 209 9.46 -15.28 -2.44
C VAL A 209 10.83 -14.72 -2.81
N GLU A 210 11.92 -15.48 -2.64
CA GLU A 210 13.27 -15.08 -3.05
C GLU A 210 13.36 -14.87 -4.57
N LYS A 211 12.74 -15.74 -5.39
CA LYS A 211 12.64 -15.56 -6.85
C LYS A 211 11.88 -14.29 -7.23
N LEU A 212 10.83 -13.92 -6.50
CA LEU A 212 10.09 -12.67 -6.75
C LEU A 212 10.92 -11.43 -6.37
N MET A 213 11.65 -11.49 -5.25
CA MET A 213 12.54 -10.41 -4.80
C MET A 213 13.76 -10.22 -5.72
N THR A 214 14.33 -11.31 -6.25
CA THR A 214 15.50 -11.27 -7.16
C THR A 214 15.11 -11.12 -8.64
N GLY A 215 13.90 -11.52 -9.01
CA GLY A 215 13.42 -11.61 -10.41
C GLY A 215 12.91 -10.32 -11.04
N THR A 216 13.00 -9.17 -10.36
CA THR A 216 12.69 -7.85 -10.93
C THR A 216 13.99 -7.14 -11.37
N PRO A 217 14.54 -7.57 -12.52
CA PRO A 217 14.30 -6.72 -13.69
C PRO A 217 13.84 -7.45 -14.97
N SER A 218 12.99 -6.77 -15.74
CA SER A 218 12.80 -6.96 -17.19
C SER A 218 12.30 -8.32 -17.72
N GLN A 219 11.07 -8.74 -17.35
CA GLN A 219 10.28 -9.71 -18.15
C GLN A 219 9.04 -9.14 -18.86
N PHE A 220 8.70 -7.86 -18.68
CA PHE A 220 7.58 -7.23 -19.40
C PHE A 220 7.89 -6.78 -20.85
N ARG A 221 9.09 -7.09 -21.38
CA ARG A 221 9.53 -6.70 -22.73
C ARG A 221 9.91 -7.92 -23.58
N GLN A 222 8.91 -8.67 -24.08
CA GLN A 222 8.97 -9.46 -25.34
C GLN A 222 7.67 -10.25 -25.64
N ARG A 223 6.54 -9.57 -25.93
CA ARG A 223 5.34 -10.22 -26.54
C ARG A 223 4.56 -9.33 -27.54
N THR A 224 5.26 -8.60 -28.41
CA THR A 224 4.66 -7.92 -29.59
C THR A 224 5.64 -7.91 -30.77
N SER A 225 5.69 -9.00 -31.53
CA SER A 225 6.24 -9.03 -32.91
C SER A 225 5.76 -10.28 -33.63
N ALA A 226 4.68 -10.14 -34.39
CA ALA A 226 4.17 -11.06 -35.40
C ALA A 226 3.54 -10.22 -36.51
#